data_AF-A0A6M8BBG9-F1
#
_entry.id   AF-A0A6M8BBG9-F1
#
_cell.length_a   1.000
_cell.length_b   1.000
_cell.length_c   1.000
_cell.angle_alpha   90.00
_cell.angle_beta   90.00
_cell.angle_gamma   90.00
#
_symmetry.space_group_name_H-M   'P 1'
#
loop_
_entity.id
_entity.type
_entity.pdbx_description
1 polymer ?
#
loop_
_entity_poly.entity_id
_entity_poly.type
_entity_poly.pdbx_seq_one_letter_code
_entity_poly.pdbx_strand_id
1 'polypeptide(L)'
;MGAPDASAVARGAATGEAGKPASSEGTCVSCEEMIAHLQAFLDHECERSVAERLARHVADCAHCAQIADAEQHLRAIIRSRCAEQAPPELRARVLGRLAVLRGTSGVASVSRTTSTTVSRDGSRVTVTRTSSMRVERD
;
A
#
# COMPACT_ATOMS: atom_id res chain seq x y z
N MET A 1 1.82 19.69 -67.72
CA MET A 1 0.51 19.10 -67.37
C MET A 1 0.73 18.18 -66.18
N GLY A 2 0.45 18.48 -64.93
CA GLY A 2 -0.06 19.64 -64.21
C GLY A 2 -0.05 19.18 -62.74
N ALA A 3 0.65 19.90 -61.86
CA ALA A 3 0.39 19.81 -60.41
C ALA A 3 -1.00 20.43 -60.15
N PRO A 4 -1.73 20.02 -59.10
CA PRO A 4 -1.55 20.61 -57.76
C PRO A 4 -1.91 19.59 -56.64
N ASP A 5 -1.92 19.83 -55.32
CA ASP A 5 -1.81 21.01 -54.48
C ASP A 5 -1.26 20.55 -53.11
N ALA A 6 -0.40 21.37 -52.52
CA ALA A 6 0.05 21.25 -51.14
C ALA A 6 -1.01 21.85 -50.21
N SER A 7 -1.91 21.02 -49.67
CA SER A 7 -2.85 21.50 -48.65
C SER A 7 -2.23 21.42 -47.25
N ALA A 8 -1.67 22.56 -46.87
CA ALA A 8 -1.43 22.95 -45.50
C ALA A 8 -2.75 23.05 -44.73
N VAL A 9 -2.79 22.56 -43.47
CA VAL A 9 -3.77 23.05 -42.49
C VAL A 9 -3.08 23.36 -41.17
N ALA A 10 -3.54 24.47 -40.63
CA ALA A 10 -2.96 25.30 -39.60
C ALA A 10 -2.82 24.69 -38.20
N ARG A 11 -1.78 25.21 -37.54
CA ARG A 11 -1.69 25.63 -36.13
C ARG A 11 -3.00 25.57 -35.32
N GLY A 12 -2.94 24.86 -34.20
CA GLY A 12 -3.77 25.10 -33.02
C GLY A 12 -2.89 25.33 -31.80
N ALA A 13 -2.65 26.59 -31.46
CA ALA A 13 -2.10 26.99 -30.18
C ALA A 13 -3.21 26.89 -29.13
N ALA A 14 -3.08 25.99 -28.17
CA ALA A 14 -3.86 26.02 -26.93
C ALA A 14 -3.02 26.75 -25.87
N THR A 15 -3.09 28.08 -25.91
CA THR A 15 -2.82 28.92 -24.74
C THR A 15 -4.13 29.07 -23.97
N GLY A 16 -4.16 28.52 -22.77
CA GLY A 16 -5.20 28.71 -21.76
C GLY A 16 -4.77 27.90 -20.53
N GLU A 17 -4.72 28.43 -19.32
CA GLU A 17 -5.10 29.73 -18.81
C GLU A 17 -4.41 29.89 -17.45
N ALA A 18 -4.20 31.13 -17.03
CA ALA A 18 -3.52 31.48 -15.79
C ALA A 18 -4.23 30.90 -14.55
N GLY A 19 -3.52 30.07 -13.79
CA GLY A 19 -3.96 29.60 -12.47
C GLY A 19 -3.07 30.14 -11.35
N LYS A 20 -3.27 31.39 -10.94
CA LYS A 20 -2.87 31.91 -9.61
C LYS A 20 -3.78 33.10 -9.27
N PRO A 21 -4.33 33.17 -8.04
CA PRO A 21 -3.49 33.53 -6.91
C PRO A 21 -3.54 32.50 -5.77
N ALA A 22 -2.36 32.23 -5.22
CA ALA A 22 -2.22 31.73 -3.87
C ALA A 22 -2.61 32.86 -2.91
N SER A 23 -3.58 32.62 -2.02
CA SER A 23 -3.59 33.06 -0.63
C SER A 23 -4.88 32.60 0.07
N SER A 24 -4.82 31.44 0.71
CA SER A 24 -5.59 31.15 1.93
C SER A 24 -4.76 30.18 2.76
N GLU A 25 -4.56 30.53 4.02
CA GLU A 25 -3.60 29.95 4.94
C GLU A 25 -3.65 28.41 5.08
N GLY A 26 -2.49 27.77 4.89
CA GLY A 26 -2.00 26.77 5.85
C GLY A 26 -2.61 25.36 5.91
N THR A 27 -3.42 24.89 4.96
CA THR A 27 -3.89 23.47 4.99
C THR A 27 -4.15 22.81 3.62
N CYS A 28 -4.21 23.55 2.51
CA CYS A 28 -4.45 22.99 1.18
C CYS A 28 -3.13 22.61 0.47
N VAL A 29 -3.02 21.35 0.02
CA VAL A 29 -1.93 20.91 -0.85
C VAL A 29 -2.07 21.56 -2.23
N SER A 30 -0.97 22.03 -2.80
CA SER A 30 -0.97 22.56 -4.17
C SER A 30 -0.91 21.44 -5.21
N CYS A 31 -1.42 21.65 -6.43
CA CYS A 31 -1.32 20.67 -7.50
C CYS A 31 0.15 20.30 -7.82
N GLU A 32 1.07 21.27 -7.72
CA GLU A 32 2.50 21.05 -7.91
C GLU A 32 3.08 20.11 -6.82
N GLU A 33 2.72 20.33 -5.56
CA GLU A 33 3.09 19.46 -4.44
C GLU A 33 2.50 18.05 -4.59
N MET A 34 1.24 17.94 -5.04
CA MET A 34 0.62 16.64 -5.32
C MET A 34 1.38 15.88 -6.41
N ILE A 35 1.70 16.54 -7.54
CA ILE A 35 2.40 15.89 -8.65
C ILE A 35 3.81 15.45 -8.23
N ALA A 36 4.51 16.27 -7.43
CA ALA A 36 5.83 15.93 -6.89
C ALA A 36 5.78 14.70 -5.96
N HIS A 37 4.69 14.52 -5.21
CA HIS A 37 4.52 13.41 -4.27
C HIS A 37 3.66 12.25 -4.80
N LEU A 38 3.17 12.33 -6.04
CA LEU A 38 2.22 11.35 -6.59
C LEU A 38 2.75 9.93 -6.56
N GLN A 39 3.99 9.72 -6.98
CA GLN A 39 4.61 8.39 -7.03
C GLN A 39 4.70 7.79 -5.61
N ALA A 40 5.28 8.53 -4.66
CA ALA A 40 5.37 8.12 -3.26
C ALA A 40 4.00 7.87 -2.62
N PHE A 41 2.99 8.65 -3.00
CA PHE A 41 1.61 8.45 -2.55
C PHE A 41 1.02 7.14 -3.08
N LEU A 42 1.20 6.86 -4.37
CA LEU A 42 0.73 5.62 -5.00
C LEU A 42 1.48 4.37 -4.51
N ASP A 43 2.73 4.53 -4.07
CA ASP A 43 3.54 3.46 -3.48
C ASP A 43 3.34 3.31 -1.96
N HIS A 44 2.46 4.11 -1.37
CA HIS A 44 2.18 4.15 0.08
C HIS A 44 3.43 4.47 0.93
N GLU A 45 4.36 5.24 0.37
CA GLU A 45 5.62 5.65 1.00
C GLU A 45 5.52 7.03 1.68
N CYS A 46 4.36 7.69 1.57
CA CYS A 46 4.11 8.93 2.30
C CYS A 46 3.86 8.70 3.79
N GLU A 47 4.31 9.64 4.63
CA GLU A 47 3.86 9.71 6.01
C GLU A 47 2.32 9.84 6.06
N ARG A 48 1.69 9.25 7.07
CA ARG A 48 0.22 9.20 7.19
C ARG A 48 -0.44 10.58 7.10
N SER A 49 0.13 11.58 7.76
CA SER A 49 -0.32 12.98 7.76
C SER A 49 -0.30 13.59 6.35
N VAL A 50 0.72 13.27 5.56
CA VAL A 50 0.90 13.73 4.17
C VAL A 50 -0.04 12.96 3.23
N ALA A 51 -0.17 11.65 3.41
CA ALA A 51 -1.06 10.82 2.61
C ALA A 51 -2.53 11.27 2.74
N GLU A 52 -2.99 11.61 3.94
CA GLU A 52 -4.36 12.10 4.17
C GLU A 52 -4.62 13.46 3.50
N ARG A 53 -3.62 14.36 3.51
CA ARG A 53 -3.69 15.66 2.84
C ARG A 53 -3.73 15.50 1.32
N LEU A 54 -2.88 14.63 0.77
CA LEU A 54 -2.85 14.33 -0.67
C LEU A 54 -4.14 13.65 -1.13
N ALA A 55 -4.65 12.68 -0.36
CA ALA A 55 -5.90 11.99 -0.68
C ALA A 55 -7.09 12.96 -0.76
N ARG A 56 -7.19 13.91 0.17
CA ARG A 56 -8.21 14.98 0.10
C ARG A 56 -8.05 15.83 -1.16
N HIS A 57 -6.82 16.25 -1.48
CA HIS A 57 -6.58 17.03 -2.69
C HIS A 57 -6.98 16.27 -3.96
N VAL A 58 -6.66 14.98 -4.06
CA VAL A 58 -7.06 14.15 -5.22
C VAL A 58 -8.57 14.02 -5.32
N ALA A 59 -9.28 13.91 -4.19
CA ALA A 59 -10.74 13.85 -4.17
C ALA A 59 -11.40 15.17 -4.62
N ASP A 60 -10.80 16.31 -4.28
CA ASP A 60 -11.37 17.64 -4.57
C ASP A 60 -10.91 18.20 -5.94
N CYS A 61 -9.77 17.75 -6.48
CA CYS A 61 -9.16 18.28 -7.69
C CYS A 61 -9.23 17.29 -8.87
N ALA A 62 -10.15 17.54 -9.81
CA ALA A 62 -10.35 16.70 -11.00
C ALA A 62 -9.08 16.53 -11.87
N HIS A 63 -8.24 17.56 -11.97
CA HIS A 63 -6.99 17.48 -12.72
C HIS A 63 -6.01 16.47 -12.10
N CYS A 64 -5.81 16.55 -10.78
CA CYS A 64 -4.93 15.66 -10.05
C CYS A 64 -5.49 14.23 -9.98
N ALA A 65 -6.82 14.07 -9.91
CA ALA A 65 -7.48 12.77 -10.02
C ALA A 65 -7.18 12.08 -11.35
N GLN A 66 -7.34 12.79 -12.48
CA GLN A 66 -7.06 12.23 -13.80
C GLN A 66 -5.60 11.80 -13.98
N ILE A 67 -4.65 12.55 -13.43
CA ILE A 67 -3.23 12.19 -13.47
C ILE A 67 -2.98 10.92 -12.63
N ALA A 68 -3.55 10.86 -11.41
CA ALA A 68 -3.41 9.68 -10.55
C ALA A 68 -4.02 8.42 -11.20
N ASP A 69 -5.20 8.54 -11.81
CA ASP A 69 -5.87 7.44 -12.51
C ASP A 69 -5.06 6.96 -13.72
N ALA A 70 -4.50 7.88 -14.51
CA ALA A 70 -3.65 7.55 -15.65
C ALA A 70 -2.41 6.76 -15.21
N GLU A 71 -1.76 7.20 -14.13
CA GLU A 71 -0.60 6.54 -13.57
C GLU A 71 -0.94 5.13 -13.02
N GLN A 72 -2.06 5.00 -12.30
CA GLN A 72 -2.55 3.70 -11.83
C GLN A 72 -2.89 2.77 -12.99
N HIS A 73 -3.49 3.29 -14.06
CA HIS A 73 -3.80 2.50 -15.26
C HIS A 73 -2.53 1.98 -15.93
N LEU A 74 -1.51 2.84 -16.08
CA LEU A 74 -0.21 2.43 -16.62
C LEU A 74 0.44 1.33 -15.77
N ARG A 75 0.46 1.52 -14.45
CA ARG A 75 0.97 0.52 -13.49
C ARG A 75 0.21 -0.82 -13.59
N ALA A 76 -1.11 -0.78 -13.80
CA ALA A 76 -1.92 -1.98 -14.00
C ALA A 76 -1.54 -2.72 -15.30
N ILE A 77 -1.33 -1.99 -16.40
CA ILE A 77 -0.87 -2.58 -17.68
C ILE A 77 0.48 -3.26 -17.48
N ILE A 78 1.45 -2.57 -16.89
CA ILE A 78 2.80 -3.12 -16.64
C ILE A 78 2.69 -4.38 -15.80
N ARG A 79 1.92 -4.36 -14.72
CA ARG A 79 1.69 -5.54 -13.87
C ARG A 79 1.08 -6.71 -14.64
N SER A 80 0.15 -6.45 -15.57
CA SER A 80 -0.49 -7.51 -16.36
C SER A 80 0.44 -8.16 -17.39
N ARG A 81 1.42 -7.41 -17.91
CA ARG A 81 2.31 -7.87 -18.99
C ARG A 81 3.67 -8.33 -18.51
N CYS A 82 4.16 -7.77 -17.41
CA CYS A 82 5.51 -7.99 -16.88
C CYS A 82 5.54 -8.77 -15.56
N ALA A 83 4.43 -9.39 -15.15
CA ALA A 83 4.40 -10.28 -13.99
C ALA A 83 4.95 -11.67 -14.35
N GLU A 84 6.27 -11.82 -14.33
CA GLU A 84 6.90 -13.13 -14.36
C GLU A 84 6.75 -13.81 -12.99
N GLN A 85 6.35 -15.09 -12.99
CA GLN A 85 6.24 -15.84 -11.76
C GLN A 85 7.62 -16.12 -11.19
N ALA A 86 7.86 -15.74 -9.93
CA ALA A 86 9.12 -16.03 -9.26
C ALA A 86 9.44 -17.54 -9.29
N PRO A 87 10.67 -17.95 -9.63
CA PRO A 87 11.07 -19.35 -9.65
C PRO A 87 10.76 -20.04 -8.31
N PRO A 88 10.28 -21.31 -8.33
CA PRO A 88 9.83 -22.00 -7.13
C PRO A 88 10.93 -22.14 -6.08
N GLU A 89 12.18 -22.30 -6.52
CA GLU A 89 13.35 -22.36 -5.63
C GLU A 89 13.57 -21.06 -4.86
N LEU A 90 13.45 -19.90 -5.53
CA LEU A 90 13.58 -18.60 -4.88
C LEU A 90 12.45 -18.40 -3.87
N ARG A 91 11.21 -18.74 -4.26
CA ARG A 91 10.05 -18.65 -3.38
C ARG A 91 10.23 -19.52 -2.13
N ALA A 92 10.67 -20.77 -2.28
CA ALA A 92 10.93 -21.67 -1.16
C ALA A 92 12.00 -21.10 -0.21
N ARG A 93 13.10 -20.56 -0.77
CA ARG A 93 14.17 -19.94 0.02
C ARG A 93 13.70 -18.73 0.82
N VAL A 94 12.92 -17.83 0.19
CA VAL A 94 12.37 -16.64 0.85
C VAL A 94 11.40 -17.03 1.95
N LEU A 95 10.47 -17.94 1.68
CA LEU A 95 9.52 -18.42 2.69
C LEU A 95 10.22 -19.11 3.86
N GLY A 96 11.26 -19.90 3.60
CA GLY A 96 12.08 -20.52 4.65
C GLY A 96 12.76 -19.48 5.54
N ARG A 97 13.40 -18.46 4.96
CA ARG A 97 14.02 -17.37 5.72
C ARG A 97 13.01 -16.57 6.54
N LEU A 98 11.85 -16.25 5.95
CA LEU A 98 10.78 -15.55 6.64
C LEU A 98 10.21 -16.37 7.80
N ALA A 99 10.08 -17.69 7.66
CA ALA A 99 9.63 -18.56 8.73
C ALA A 99 10.60 -18.55 9.93
N VAL A 100 11.92 -18.58 9.66
CA VAL A 100 12.96 -18.45 10.69
C VAL A 100 12.86 -17.08 11.39
N LEU A 101 12.84 -15.98 10.63
CA LEU A 101 12.75 -14.61 11.17
C LEU A 101 11.49 -14.40 12.03
N ARG A 102 10.34 -14.90 11.59
CA ARG A 102 9.09 -14.84 12.36
C ARG A 102 9.15 -15.72 13.61
N GLY A 103 9.80 -16.88 13.54
CA GLY A 103 10.05 -17.75 14.69
C GLY A 103 11.01 -17.16 15.72
N THR A 104 11.88 -16.23 15.33
CA THR A 104 12.78 -15.51 16.24
C THR A 104 12.17 -14.25 16.83
N SER A 105 11.26 -13.55 16.13
CA SER A 105 10.60 -12.34 16.62
C SER A 105 9.31 -12.59 17.42
N GLY A 106 8.81 -13.82 17.44
CA GLY A 106 7.67 -14.19 18.27
C GLY A 106 8.08 -14.33 19.73
N VAL A 107 7.49 -13.52 20.63
CA VAL A 107 7.50 -13.78 22.06
C VAL A 107 6.83 -15.13 22.27
N ALA A 108 7.62 -16.19 22.50
CA ALA A 108 7.08 -17.52 22.67
C ALA A 108 6.33 -17.56 24.00
N SER A 109 5.00 -17.51 23.95
CA SER A 109 4.15 -17.77 25.13
C SER A 109 4.00 -19.27 25.27
N VAL A 110 4.75 -19.87 26.20
CA VAL A 110 4.63 -21.29 26.51
C VAL A 110 3.54 -21.45 27.55
N SER A 111 2.42 -22.05 27.17
CA SER A 111 1.30 -22.35 28.08
C SER A 111 1.31 -23.82 28.45
N ARG A 112 1.38 -24.11 29.76
CA ARG A 112 1.21 -25.45 30.34
C ARG A 112 -0.20 -25.59 30.87
N THR A 113 -0.94 -26.57 30.36
CA THR A 113 -2.27 -26.93 30.83
C THR A 113 -2.19 -28.24 31.59
N THR A 114 -2.46 -28.20 32.90
CA THR A 114 -2.58 -29.41 33.74
C THR A 114 -4.05 -29.62 34.09
N SER A 115 -4.61 -30.76 33.64
CA SER A 115 -5.98 -31.15 33.96
C SER A 115 -5.94 -32.31 34.95
N THR A 116 -6.49 -32.11 36.16
CA THR A 116 -6.62 -33.16 37.17
C THR A 116 -8.08 -33.50 37.36
N THR A 117 -8.40 -34.78 37.33
CA THR A 117 -9.77 -35.28 37.57
C THR A 117 -9.82 -35.95 38.94
N VAL A 118 -10.79 -35.58 39.77
CA VAL A 118 -10.98 -36.12 41.12
C VAL A 118 -12.40 -36.69 41.22
N SER A 119 -12.54 -37.92 41.71
CA SER A 119 -13.83 -38.60 41.80
C SER A 119 -14.10 -39.05 43.24
N ARG A 120 -15.26 -38.72 43.79
CA ARG A 120 -15.69 -39.15 45.14
C ARG A 120 -17.20 -39.37 45.15
N ASP A 121 -17.66 -40.49 45.70
CA ASP A 121 -19.08 -40.85 45.85
C ASP A 121 -19.91 -40.68 44.57
N GLY A 122 -19.41 -41.20 43.44
CA GLY A 122 -20.09 -41.15 42.14
C GLY A 122 -20.05 -39.79 41.42
N SER A 123 -19.56 -38.74 42.08
CA SER A 123 -19.38 -37.41 41.46
C SER A 123 -17.95 -37.21 40.98
N ARG A 124 -17.77 -36.86 39.71
CA ARG A 124 -16.46 -36.64 39.07
C ARG A 124 -16.28 -35.17 38.72
N VAL A 125 -15.23 -34.56 39.25
CA VAL A 125 -14.88 -33.16 39.03
C VAL A 125 -13.56 -33.07 38.27
N THR A 126 -13.54 -32.34 37.15
CA THR A 126 -12.34 -32.07 36.36
C THR A 126 -11.87 -30.63 36.63
N VAL A 127 -10.65 -30.48 37.14
CA VAL A 127 -10.01 -29.19 37.38
C VAL A 127 -8.96 -28.97 36.29
N THR A 128 -9.20 -28.00 35.42
CA THR A 128 -8.24 -27.60 34.38
C THR A 128 -7.53 -26.34 34.83
N ARG A 129 -6.20 -26.40 34.94
CA ARG A 129 -5.36 -25.26 35.31
C ARG A 129 -4.44 -24.93 34.15
N THR A 130 -4.55 -23.71 33.64
CA THR A 130 -3.71 -23.20 32.56
C THR A 130 -2.73 -22.18 33.12
N SER A 131 -1.43 -22.39 32.87
CA SER A 131 -0.35 -21.48 33.26
C SER A 131 0.45 -21.08 32.05
N SER A 132 0.42 -19.80 31.68
CA SER A 132 1.19 -19.24 30.57
C SER A 132 2.43 -18.48 31.06
N MET A 133 3.59 -18.77 30.49
CA MET A 133 4.83 -18.02 30.72
C MET A 133 5.26 -17.34 29.42
N ARG A 134 5.55 -16.03 29.47
CA ARG A 134 6.25 -15.36 28.36
C ARG A 134 7.72 -15.73 28.44
N VAL A 135 8.26 -16.23 27.34
CA VAL A 135 9.70 -16.45 27.19
C VAL A 135 10.23 -15.26 26.38
N GLU A 136 10.90 -14.33 27.06
CA GLU A 136 11.81 -13.38 26.42
C GLU A 136 13.10 -14.14 26.09
N ARG A 137 13.56 -14.02 24.85
CA ARG A 137 14.76 -14.69 24.35
C ARG A 137 15.89 -13.67 24.37
N ASP A 138 16.92 -13.91 25.17
CA ASP A 138 18.17 -13.12 25.24
C ASP A 138 18.91 -13.13 23.90
#